data_AF-A0A2Z6QA71-F1
#
_entry.id   AF-A0A2Z6QA71-F1
#
_cell.length_a   1.000
_cell.length_b   1.000
_cell.length_c   1.000
_cell.angle_alpha   90.00
_cell.angle_beta   90.00
_cell.angle_gamma   90.00
#
_symmetry.space_group_name_H-M   'P 1'
#
loop_
_entity.id
_entity.type
_entity.pdbx_description
1 polymer ?
#
loop_
_entity_poly.entity_id
_entity_poly.type
_entity_poly.pdbx_seq_one_letter_code
_entity_poly.pdbx_strand_id
1 'polypeptide(L)'
;MSAGFIRISDSNIITYTFTSILENWPSSLRAELFAILLTLIISPHECRIDINMDSQNSINIIQRILNNPTFSIRDYFHLSNNNVIINNIISIIRVQQLCVKFIKVQAHSDNYFNNQIDKVCKIVHHDDSFPLIIT
;
A
#
# COMPACT_ATOMS: atom_id res chain seq x y z
N MET A 1 -8.65 10.21 7.07
CA MET A 1 -7.98 8.89 7.12
C MET A 1 -6.61 9.05 6.50
N SER A 2 -5.60 8.42 7.07
CA SER A 2 -4.22 8.48 6.57
C SER A 2 -3.82 7.13 5.97
N ALA A 3 -2.80 7.16 5.12
CA ALA A 3 -2.12 5.99 4.57
C ALA A 3 -0.62 6.15 4.81
N GLY A 4 0.09 5.06 5.04
CA GLY A 4 1.53 5.14 5.26
C GLY A 4 2.21 3.79 5.21
N PHE A 5 3.53 3.83 5.06
CA PHE A 5 4.36 2.63 5.12
C PHE A 5 5.73 2.99 5.73
N ILE A 6 6.39 1.97 6.25
CA ILE A 6 7.76 2.08 6.76
C ILE A 6 8.66 1.23 5.87
N ARG A 7 9.78 1.80 5.44
CA ARG A 7 10.85 1.06 4.80
C ARG A 7 11.85 0.58 5.84
N ILE A 8 12.13 -0.71 5.83
CA ILE A 8 13.01 -1.38 6.79
C ILE A 8 14.26 -1.87 6.03
N SER A 9 15.43 -1.76 6.65
CA SER A 9 16.66 -2.39 6.15
C SER A 9 16.73 -3.89 6.47
N ASP A 10 17.68 -4.59 5.87
CA ASP A 10 17.94 -6.02 6.18
C ASP A 10 18.31 -6.26 7.65
N SER A 11 18.77 -5.22 8.35
CA SER A 11 19.10 -5.25 9.78
C SER A 11 17.92 -4.90 10.70
N ASN A 12 16.68 -4.90 10.17
CA ASN A 12 15.46 -4.52 10.89
C ASN A 12 15.49 -3.09 11.46
N ILE A 13 16.15 -2.16 10.77
CA ILE A 13 16.20 -0.75 11.15
C ILE A 13 15.25 0.04 10.25
N ILE A 14 14.46 0.94 10.83
CA ILE A 14 13.62 1.87 10.09
C ILE A 14 14.53 2.84 9.32
N THR A 15 14.43 2.82 8.00
CA THR A 15 15.20 3.71 7.13
C THR A 15 14.43 4.96 6.75
N TYR A 16 13.14 4.79 6.45
CA TYR A 16 12.23 5.88 6.09
C TYR A 16 10.81 5.55 6.55
N THR A 17 10.10 6.58 6.98
CA THR A 17 8.67 6.52 7.30
C THR A 17 7.93 7.45 6.36
N PHE A 18 6.92 6.92 5.68
CA PHE A 18 6.08 7.68 4.76
C PHE A 18 4.66 7.70 5.29
N THR A 19 4.07 8.88 5.39
CA THR A 19 2.65 9.05 5.74
C THR A 19 1.99 10.11 4.88
N SER A 20 0.73 9.89 4.54
CA SER A 20 -0.06 10.79 3.73
C SER A 20 -1.50 10.86 4.24
N ILE A 21 -2.11 12.03 4.12
CA ILE A 21 -3.52 12.24 4.43
C ILE A 21 -4.33 12.03 3.15
N LEU A 22 -5.34 11.16 3.24
CA LEU A 22 -6.28 10.95 2.14
C LEU A 22 -7.48 11.87 2.29
N GLU A 23 -7.54 12.86 1.41
CA GLU A 23 -8.70 13.73 1.23
C GLU A 23 -9.71 13.11 0.23
N ASN A 24 -10.97 13.52 0.34
CA ASN A 24 -12.08 13.13 -0.54
C ASN A 24 -12.38 11.61 -0.59
N TRP A 25 -13.45 11.22 0.12
CA TRP A 25 -13.94 9.83 0.22
C TRP A 25 -12.95 8.85 0.88
N PRO A 26 -12.47 9.15 2.10
CA PRO A 26 -11.61 8.25 2.84
C PRO A 26 -12.32 6.93 3.18
N SER A 27 -11.67 5.80 2.92
CA SER A 27 -12.11 4.47 3.34
C SER A 27 -10.90 3.60 3.64
N SER A 28 -11.03 2.66 4.59
CA SER A 28 -9.88 1.84 5.04
C SER A 28 -9.23 1.14 3.86
N LEU A 29 -10.02 0.50 2.98
CA LEU A 29 -9.51 -0.11 1.76
C LEU A 29 -8.72 0.86 0.88
N ARG A 30 -9.18 2.11 0.74
CA ARG A 30 -8.48 3.13 -0.06
C ARG A 30 -7.14 3.50 0.58
N ALA A 31 -7.07 3.62 1.90
CA ALA A 31 -5.82 3.87 2.63
C ALA A 31 -4.81 2.76 2.42
N GLU A 32 -5.24 1.51 2.57
CA GLU A 32 -4.39 0.34 2.33
C GLU A 32 -3.86 0.30 0.89
N LEU A 33 -4.76 0.45 -0.10
CA LEU A 33 -4.36 0.47 -1.51
C LEU A 33 -3.42 1.65 -1.81
N PHE A 34 -3.63 2.80 -1.19
CA PHE A 34 -2.75 3.95 -1.38
C PHE A 34 -1.37 3.75 -0.75
N ALA A 35 -1.28 3.08 0.40
CA ALA A 35 -0.01 2.70 1.00
C ALA A 35 0.80 1.76 0.07
N ILE A 36 0.13 0.80 -0.58
CA ILE A 36 0.75 -0.04 -1.62
C ILE A 36 1.23 0.83 -2.79
N LEU A 37 0.39 1.72 -3.30
CA LEU A 37 0.74 2.61 -4.41
C LEU A 37 1.99 3.45 -4.10
N LEU A 38 2.04 4.09 -2.93
CA LEU A 38 3.19 4.90 -2.53
C LEU A 38 4.47 4.05 -2.41
N THR A 39 4.37 2.84 -1.85
CA THR A 39 5.49 1.90 -1.76
C THR A 39 6.06 1.57 -3.14
N LEU A 40 5.19 1.37 -4.14
CA LEU A 40 5.62 1.03 -5.50
C LEU A 40 6.22 2.23 -6.24
N ILE A 41 5.68 3.44 -6.05
CA ILE A 41 6.19 4.65 -6.70
C ILE A 41 7.65 4.92 -6.31
N ILE A 42 8.02 4.70 -5.05
CA ILE A 42 9.39 4.94 -4.57
C ILE A 42 10.37 3.80 -4.93
N SER A 43 9.85 2.69 -5.46
CA SER A 43 10.66 1.50 -5.72
C SER A 43 11.40 1.63 -7.05
N PRO A 44 12.68 1.21 -7.12
CA PRO A 44 13.44 1.23 -8.37
C PRO A 44 12.98 0.13 -9.33
N HIS A 45 13.32 0.30 -10.61
CA HIS A 45 13.06 -0.67 -11.67
C HIS A 45 13.67 -2.04 -11.35
N GLU A 46 12.99 -3.13 -11.75
CA GLU A 46 13.41 -4.53 -11.58
C GLU A 46 13.70 -4.95 -10.13
N CYS A 47 13.17 -4.21 -9.15
CA CYS A 47 13.39 -4.51 -7.74
C CYS A 47 12.44 -5.60 -7.21
N ARG A 48 12.90 -6.33 -6.19
CA ARG A 48 12.07 -7.21 -5.37
C ARG A 48 11.59 -6.48 -4.13
N ILE A 49 10.29 -6.55 -3.86
CA ILE A 49 9.65 -5.84 -2.76
C ILE A 49 8.79 -6.83 -1.97
N ASP A 50 9.10 -6.99 -0.69
CA ASP A 50 8.28 -7.76 0.25
C ASP A 50 7.42 -6.79 1.06
N ILE A 51 6.10 -6.77 0.82
CA ILE A 51 5.15 -5.84 1.45
C ILE A 51 4.39 -6.59 2.56
N ASN A 52 4.61 -6.17 3.81
CA ASN A 52 3.89 -6.66 4.98
C ASN A 52 2.64 -5.80 5.22
N MET A 53 1.46 -6.40 5.18
CA MET A 53 0.17 -5.69 5.36
C MET A 53 -0.84 -6.58 6.09
N ASP A 54 -1.72 -5.97 6.87
CA ASP A 54 -2.78 -6.66 7.62
C ASP A 54 -4.11 -6.78 6.87
N SER A 55 -4.33 -6.02 5.79
CA SER A 55 -5.52 -6.14 4.93
C SER A 55 -5.42 -7.29 3.92
N GLN A 56 -6.05 -8.42 4.25
CA GLN A 56 -6.20 -9.53 3.29
C GLN A 56 -7.02 -9.12 2.05
N ASN A 57 -7.98 -8.21 2.22
CA ASN A 57 -8.83 -7.75 1.13
C ASN A 57 -8.00 -7.02 0.05
N SER A 58 -7.12 -6.11 0.47
CA SER A 58 -6.23 -5.38 -0.43
C SER A 58 -5.30 -6.34 -1.19
N ILE A 59 -4.71 -7.31 -0.48
CA ILE A 59 -3.87 -8.36 -1.07
C ILE A 59 -4.65 -9.14 -2.13
N ASN A 60 -5.84 -9.63 -1.78
CA ASN A 60 -6.68 -10.43 -2.68
C ASN A 60 -7.05 -9.67 -3.95
N ILE A 61 -7.41 -8.38 -3.84
CA ILE A 61 -7.78 -7.55 -4.99
C ILE A 61 -6.61 -7.45 -5.99
N ILE A 62 -5.42 -7.11 -5.50
CA ILE A 62 -4.25 -6.93 -6.37
C ILE A 62 -3.79 -8.27 -6.96
N GLN A 63 -3.67 -9.31 -6.13
CA GLN A 63 -3.25 -10.64 -6.60
C GLN A 63 -4.24 -11.24 -7.60
N ARG A 64 -5.55 -11.04 -7.41
CA ARG A 64 -6.56 -11.51 -8.37
C ARG A 64 -6.35 -10.93 -9.76
N ILE A 65 -5.92 -9.67 -9.85
CA ILE A 65 -5.69 -9.00 -11.14
C ILE A 65 -4.34 -9.41 -11.74
N LEU A 66 -3.28 -9.48 -10.91
CA LEU A 66 -1.95 -9.88 -11.37
C LEU A 66 -1.93 -11.33 -11.88
N ASN A 67 -2.64 -12.23 -11.20
CA ASN A 67 -2.67 -13.65 -11.54
C ASN A 67 -3.72 -14.02 -12.59
N ASN A 68 -4.56 -13.06 -13.02
CA ASN A 68 -5.57 -13.30 -14.03
C ASN A 68 -5.13 -12.71 -15.38
N PRO A 69 -4.58 -13.53 -16.30
CA PRO A 69 -4.17 -13.05 -17.63
C PRO A 69 -5.36 -12.62 -18.49
N THR A 70 -6.57 -13.07 -18.13
CA THR A 70 -7.83 -12.75 -18.83
C THR A 70 -8.61 -11.62 -18.18
N PHE A 71 -8.01 -10.88 -17.23
CA PHE A 71 -8.68 -9.78 -16.56
C PHE A 71 -9.15 -8.73 -17.57
N SER A 72 -10.46 -8.66 -17.77
CA SER A 72 -11.05 -7.88 -18.84
C SER A 72 -11.38 -6.45 -18.38
N ILE A 73 -11.60 -5.56 -19.36
CA ILE A 73 -12.14 -4.21 -19.11
C ILE A 73 -13.49 -4.28 -18.37
N ARG A 74 -14.29 -5.32 -18.61
CA ARG A 74 -15.55 -5.53 -17.89
C ARG A 74 -15.30 -5.85 -16.41
N ASP A 75 -14.36 -6.74 -16.12
CA ASP A 75 -13.99 -7.08 -14.74
C ASP A 75 -13.43 -5.86 -14.00
N TYR A 76 -12.71 -4.99 -14.72
CA TYR A 76 -12.24 -3.71 -14.20
C TYR A 76 -13.38 -2.79 -13.77
N PHE A 77 -14.42 -2.61 -14.60
CA PHE A 77 -15.57 -1.78 -14.22
C PHE A 77 -16.42 -2.41 -13.10
N HIS A 78 -16.30 -3.72 -12.87
CA HIS A 78 -16.92 -4.40 -11.73
C HIS A 78 -16.11 -4.30 -10.42
N LEU A 79 -14.84 -3.91 -10.47
CA LEU A 79 -14.16 -3.42 -9.28
C LEU A 79 -14.93 -2.17 -8.85
N SER A 80 -15.50 -2.18 -7.65
CA SER A 80 -16.13 -1.01 -7.06
C SER A 80 -15.04 0.03 -6.72
N ASN A 81 -15.44 1.19 -6.17
CA ASN A 81 -14.57 2.31 -5.75
C ASN A 81 -13.07 1.98 -5.55
N ASN A 82 -12.18 2.84 -6.06
CA ASN A 82 -10.70 2.77 -6.04
C ASN A 82 -10.01 2.19 -7.30
N ASN A 83 -10.76 1.96 -8.40
CA ASN A 83 -10.23 1.44 -9.67
C ASN A 83 -9.00 2.20 -10.20
N VAL A 84 -8.99 3.52 -10.07
CA VAL A 84 -7.84 4.35 -10.50
C VAL A 84 -6.57 3.99 -9.72
N ILE A 85 -6.66 3.80 -8.40
CA ILE A 85 -5.50 3.44 -7.56
C ILE A 85 -5.03 2.03 -7.94
N ILE A 86 -5.97 1.09 -8.07
CA ILE A 86 -5.68 -0.29 -8.46
C ILE A 86 -5.01 -0.34 -9.84
N ASN A 87 -5.51 0.41 -10.82
CA ASN A 87 -4.92 0.45 -12.16
C ASN A 87 -3.48 0.97 -12.13
N ASN A 88 -3.22 2.02 -11.36
CA ASN A 88 -1.87 2.56 -11.20
C ASN A 88 -0.93 1.55 -10.54
N ILE A 89 -1.38 0.84 -9.50
CA ILE A 89 -0.61 -0.24 -8.86
C ILE A 89 -0.21 -1.29 -9.90
N ILE A 90 -1.17 -1.82 -10.65
CA ILE A 90 -0.92 -2.87 -11.65
C ILE A 90 -0.01 -2.38 -12.78
N SER A 91 -0.22 -1.14 -13.23
CA SER A 91 0.60 -0.50 -14.26
C SER A 91 2.04 -0.36 -13.81
N ILE A 92 2.28 0.17 -12.60
CA ILE A 92 3.62 0.38 -12.05
C ILE A 92 4.35 -0.96 -11.92
N ILE A 93 3.71 -1.99 -11.35
CA ILE A 93 4.30 -3.33 -11.21
C ILE A 93 4.76 -3.87 -12.57
N ARG A 94 3.94 -3.72 -13.62
CA ARG A 94 4.26 -4.24 -14.96
C ARG A 94 5.32 -3.42 -15.66
N VAL A 95 5.20 -2.08 -15.64
CA VAL A 95 6.10 -1.17 -16.34
C VAL A 95 7.48 -1.15 -15.69
N GLN A 96 7.55 -1.18 -14.37
CA GLN A 96 8.82 -1.22 -13.63
C GLN A 96 9.35 -2.65 -13.40
N GLN A 97 8.66 -3.67 -13.91
CA GLN A 97 9.04 -5.08 -13.78
C GLN A 97 9.30 -5.51 -12.32
N LEU A 98 8.48 -5.02 -11.39
CA LEU A 98 8.66 -5.25 -9.96
C LEU A 98 8.29 -6.69 -9.58
N CYS A 99 9.13 -7.34 -8.79
CA CYS A 99 8.81 -8.61 -8.15
C CYS A 99 8.19 -8.34 -6.77
N VAL A 100 6.86 -8.22 -6.72
CA VAL A 100 6.14 -7.90 -5.48
C VAL A 100 5.64 -9.16 -4.79
N LYS A 101 6.02 -9.34 -3.53
CA LYS A 101 5.52 -10.38 -2.63
C LYS A 101 4.70 -9.75 -1.51
N PHE A 102 3.43 -10.09 -1.43
CA PHE A 102 2.57 -9.69 -0.32
C PHE A 102 2.66 -10.69 0.82
N ILE A 103 2.85 -10.21 2.04
CA ILE A 103 2.93 -11.01 3.27
C ILE A 103 1.81 -10.53 4.20
N LYS A 104 0.86 -11.43 4.48
CA LYS A 104 -0.24 -11.13 5.40
C LYS A 104 0.29 -11.13 6.84
N VAL A 105 0.17 -9.98 7.49
CA VAL A 105 0.38 -9.85 8.94
C VAL A 105 -0.96 -10.04 9.65
N GLN A 106 -1.02 -10.78 10.75
CA GLN A 106 -2.26 -10.94 11.50
C GLN A 106 -2.64 -9.60 12.14
N ALA A 107 -3.91 -9.18 11.96
CA ALA A 107 -4.41 -7.98 12.62
C ALA A 107 -4.32 -8.16 14.13
N HIS A 108 -3.89 -7.13 14.86
CA HIS A 108 -3.64 -7.17 16.30
C HIS A 108 -2.52 -8.14 16.74
N SER A 109 -1.62 -8.51 15.83
CA SER A 109 -0.36 -9.16 16.24
C SER A 109 0.62 -8.14 16.82
N ASP A 110 1.53 -8.59 17.67
CA ASP A 110 2.64 -7.78 18.20
C ASP A 110 3.74 -7.54 17.15
N ASN A 111 3.37 -7.31 15.89
CA ASN A 111 4.33 -6.89 14.87
C ASN A 111 4.74 -5.45 15.15
N TYR A 112 5.98 -5.26 15.61
CA TYR A 112 6.53 -3.97 15.97
C TYR A 112 6.35 -2.93 14.86
N PHE A 113 6.75 -3.22 13.62
CA PHE A 113 6.72 -2.23 12.53
C PHE A 113 5.31 -1.84 12.11
N ASN A 114 4.40 -2.81 11.99
CA ASN A 114 2.99 -2.52 11.68
C ASN A 114 2.35 -1.68 12.78
N ASN A 115 2.57 -2.03 14.05
CA ASN A 115 2.05 -1.26 15.18
C ASN A 115 2.63 0.17 15.23
N GLN A 116 3.87 0.37 14.78
CA GLN A 116 4.48 1.69 14.71
C GLN A 116 3.85 2.53 13.60
N ILE A 117 3.70 2.02 12.37
CA ILE A 117 3.07 2.81 11.30
C ILE A 117 1.61 3.14 11.61
N ASP A 118 0.86 2.23 12.24
CA ASP A 118 -0.51 2.49 12.67
C ASP A 118 -0.61 3.65 13.67
N LYS A 119 0.34 3.74 14.61
CA LYS A 119 0.42 4.85 15.56
C LYS A 119 0.74 6.16 14.85
N VAL A 120 1.72 6.17 13.95
CA VAL A 120 2.09 7.38 13.19
C VAL A 120 0.92 7.83 12.32
N CYS A 121 0.26 6.92 11.61
CA CYS A 121 -0.93 7.20 10.82
C CYS A 121 -2.07 7.81 11.65
N LYS A 122 -2.30 7.32 12.88
CA LYS A 122 -3.29 7.90 13.81
C LYS A 122 -2.93 9.33 14.21
N ILE A 123 -1.66 9.60 14.50
CA ILE A 123 -1.20 10.95 14.88
C ILE A 123 -1.41 11.92 13.70
N VAL A 124 -0.95 11.55 12.51
CA VAL A 124 -1.05 12.38 11.30
C VAL A 124 -2.51 12.64 10.91
N HIS A 125 -3.43 11.71 11.20
CA HIS A 125 -4.84 11.96 10.93
C HIS A 125 -5.43 13.11 11.77
N HIS A 126 -4.90 13.38 12.95
CA HIS A 126 -5.38 14.41 13.87
C HIS A 126 -4.65 15.74 13.75
N ASP A 127 -3.64 15.82 12.89
CA ASP A 127 -2.80 17.00 12.71
C ASP A 127 -3.08 17.63 11.33
N ASP A 128 -3.26 18.95 11.25
CA ASP A 128 -3.47 19.73 10.00
C ASP A 128 -2.18 19.85 9.16
N SER A 129 -1.38 18.80 9.22
CA SER A 129 -0.03 18.71 8.68
C SER A 129 -0.05 18.45 7.17
N PHE A 130 1.12 18.61 6.52
CA PHE A 130 1.25 18.48 5.07
C PHE A 130 0.73 17.13 4.54
N PRO A 131 0.12 17.09 3.35
CA PRO A 131 -0.57 15.91 2.83
C PRO A 131 0.34 14.71 2.54
N LEU A 132 1.67 14.90 2.48
CA LEU A 132 2.68 13.84 2.41
C LEU A 132 3.88 14.25 3.28
N ILE A 133 4.28 13.36 4.18
CA ILE A 133 5.40 13.51 5.10
C ILE A 133 6.34 12.32 4.91
N ILE A 134 7.64 12.61 4.81
CA ILE A 134 8.72 11.63 4.71
C ILE A 134 9.71 11.95 5.83
N THR A 135 9.92 11.02 6.75
CA THR A 135 10.84 11.16 7.90
C THR A 135 11.81 10.01 8.03
#